data_AF-A6KB36-F1
#
_entry.id   AF-A6KB36-F1
#
_cell.length_a   1.000
_cell.length_b   1.000
_cell.length_c   1.000
_cell.angle_alpha   90.00
_cell.angle_beta   90.00
_cell.angle_gamma   90.00
#
_symmetry.space_group_name_H-M   'P 1'
#
loop_
_entity.id
_entity.type
_entity.pdbx_description
1 polymer ?
#
loop_
_entity_poly.entity_id
_entity_poly.type
_entity_poly.pdbx_seq_one_letter_code
_entity_poly.pdbx_strand_id
1 'polypeptide(L)'
;MWPVLPLPEECCQEAGRSEGNSEACACNSLISKILCELCHYLPASACAINGLDGLPSEKWSQLLNELCNTRIPTLFCPKIVLEVLVVLRGISSQCQRVSDQVIASLQLRHRQWVEHTLRSRQRQNYVRMLSSVGLLCPVLSLILLLLALELVSVHAVHGKDAQERQQYLRFLKLILQYTENLVAYTSRQKNKWNEAVSLTRAVLLRIWTFSEKKQMLIHLTKNTNKVDTG
;
A
#
# COMPACT_ATOMS: atom_id res chain seq x y z
N MET A 1 11.43 3.64 0.56
CA MET A 1 11.17 2.20 0.83
C MET A 1 11.87 1.83 2.14
N TRP A 2 11.30 0.93 2.95
CA TRP A 2 11.88 0.63 4.28
C TRP A 2 13.19 -0.17 4.15
N PRO A 3 14.20 0.12 4.99
CA PRO A 3 15.44 -0.65 4.97
C PRO A 3 15.15 -2.08 5.41
N VAL A 4 15.44 -3.05 4.54
CA VAL A 4 15.42 -4.46 4.90
C VAL A 4 16.69 -4.73 5.70
N LEU A 5 16.60 -4.58 7.02
CA LEU A 5 17.69 -4.94 7.92
C LEU A 5 17.77 -6.47 7.99
N PRO A 6 18.98 -7.06 8.00
CA PRO A 6 19.13 -8.50 8.04
C PRO A 6 18.44 -9.08 9.28
N LEU A 7 17.67 -10.14 9.06
CA LEU A 7 17.08 -10.90 10.17
C LEU A 7 18.23 -11.51 10.98
N PRO A 8 18.27 -11.35 12.31
CA PRO A 8 19.29 -12.02 13.12
C PRO A 8 19.24 -13.54 12.88
N GLU A 9 20.39 -14.20 12.76
CA GLU A 9 20.48 -15.65 12.46
C GLU A 9 19.74 -16.52 13.48
N GLU A 10 19.63 -16.05 14.73
CA GLU A 10 18.82 -16.64 15.81
C GLU A 10 17.32 -16.74 15.46
N CYS A 11 16.80 -15.87 14.57
CA CYS A 11 15.41 -15.87 14.12
C CYS A 11 15.08 -16.97 13.10
N CYS A 12 16.06 -17.48 12.34
CA CYS A 12 15.82 -18.50 11.32
C CYS A 12 15.32 -19.82 11.93
N GLN A 13 15.67 -20.08 13.20
CA GLN A 13 15.24 -21.28 13.93
C GLN A 13 13.84 -21.14 14.55
N GLU A 14 13.41 -19.93 14.91
CA GLU A 14 12.07 -19.66 15.47
C GLU A 14 11.00 -19.43 14.38
N ALA A 15 11.39 -18.88 13.22
CA ALA A 15 10.50 -18.64 12.08
C ALA A 15 10.03 -19.93 11.38
N GLY A 16 10.73 -21.06 11.58
CA GLY A 16 10.38 -22.37 11.04
C GLY A 16 9.20 -23.06 11.73
N ARG A 17 8.67 -22.48 12.82
CA ARG A 17 7.49 -23.00 13.53
C ARG A 17 6.44 -21.90 13.59
N SER A 18 5.37 -21.98 12.79
CA SER A 18 4.00 -21.48 13.09
C SER A 18 3.28 -20.86 11.87
N GLU A 19 1.95 -20.95 11.93
CA GLU A 19 0.90 -20.57 10.98
C GLU A 19 1.02 -19.17 10.33
N GLY A 20 1.83 -18.27 10.88
CA GLY A 20 2.07 -16.92 10.34
C GLY A 20 2.66 -16.90 8.93
N ASN A 21 3.37 -17.96 8.53
CA ASN A 21 3.91 -18.07 7.17
C ASN A 21 2.79 -18.30 6.12
N SER A 22 1.72 -19.02 6.48
CA SER A 22 0.60 -19.28 5.58
C SER A 22 -0.22 -18.01 5.29
N GLU A 23 -0.47 -17.20 6.33
CA GLU A 23 -1.22 -15.95 6.18
C GLU A 23 -0.44 -14.87 5.41
N ALA A 24 0.86 -14.74 5.68
CA ALA A 24 1.72 -13.83 4.93
C ALA A 24 1.82 -14.27 3.45
N CYS A 25 1.95 -15.56 3.16
CA CYS A 25 1.93 -16.10 1.80
C CYS A 25 0.59 -15.84 1.09
N ALA A 26 -0.55 -16.00 1.78
CA ALA A 26 -1.86 -15.70 1.22
C ALA A 26 -2.01 -14.21 0.89
N CYS A 27 -1.51 -13.32 1.76
CA CYS A 27 -1.51 -11.89 1.50
C CYS A 27 -0.59 -11.54 0.32
N ASN A 28 0.62 -12.11 0.26
CA ASN A 28 1.55 -11.90 -0.86
C ASN A 28 0.93 -12.36 -2.19
N SER A 29 0.27 -13.53 -2.22
CA SER A 29 -0.46 -13.99 -3.40
C SER A 29 -1.55 -13.01 -3.82
N LEU A 30 -2.28 -12.44 -2.86
CA LEU A 30 -3.33 -11.45 -3.14
C LEU A 30 -2.76 -10.13 -3.64
N ILE A 31 -1.63 -9.68 -3.09
CA ILE A 31 -0.87 -8.51 -3.55
C ILE A 31 -0.47 -8.71 -5.02
N SER A 32 0.16 -9.84 -5.35
CA SER A 32 0.57 -10.13 -6.73
C SER A 32 -0.62 -10.16 -7.69
N LYS A 33 -1.78 -10.72 -7.27
CA LYS A 33 -3.01 -10.69 -8.08
C LYS A 33 -3.52 -9.27 -8.35
N ILE A 34 -3.61 -8.43 -7.31
CA ILE A 34 -4.03 -7.03 -7.46
C ILE A 34 -3.07 -6.29 -8.40
N LEU A 35 -1.75 -6.49 -8.22
CA LEU A 35 -0.74 -5.87 -9.06
C LEU A 35 -0.83 -6.30 -10.52
N CYS A 36 -1.08 -7.58 -10.79
CA CYS A 36 -1.33 -8.07 -12.15
C CYS A 36 -2.61 -7.48 -12.77
N GLU A 37 -3.62 -7.15 -11.99
CA GLU A 37 -4.79 -6.42 -12.52
C GLU A 37 -4.39 -4.99 -12.89
N LEU A 38 -3.70 -4.29 -11.98
CA LEU A 38 -3.32 -2.89 -12.14
C LEU A 38 -2.23 -2.66 -13.21
N CYS A 39 -1.41 -3.67 -13.52
CA CYS A 39 -0.29 -3.50 -14.46
C CYS A 39 -0.74 -3.06 -15.86
N HIS A 40 -1.96 -3.41 -16.27
CA HIS A 40 -2.56 -3.05 -17.55
C HIS A 40 -2.88 -1.55 -17.70
N TYR A 41 -2.69 -0.77 -16.64
CA TYR A 41 -2.91 0.67 -16.58
C TYR A 41 -1.63 1.47 -16.33
N LEU A 42 -0.49 0.77 -16.18
CA LEU A 42 0.79 1.43 -16.07
C LEU A 42 1.25 1.95 -17.46
N PRO A 43 2.06 3.02 -17.50
CA PRO A 43 2.67 3.49 -18.74
C PRO A 43 3.48 2.38 -19.44
N ALA A 44 3.62 2.45 -20.77
CA ALA A 44 4.33 1.42 -21.54
C ALA A 44 5.81 1.23 -21.11
N SER A 45 6.44 2.27 -20.55
CA SER A 45 7.77 2.23 -19.91
C SER A 45 7.81 1.25 -18.72
N ALA A 46 6.68 1.02 -18.06
CA ALA A 46 6.49 0.12 -16.94
C ALA A 46 6.08 -1.30 -17.36
N CYS A 47 5.55 -1.51 -18.57
CA CYS A 47 5.11 -2.83 -19.03
C CYS A 47 6.25 -3.81 -19.33
N ALA A 48 7.51 -3.34 -19.39
CA ALA A 48 8.70 -4.21 -19.45
C ALA A 48 8.99 -4.94 -18.12
N ILE A 49 8.13 -4.76 -17.10
CA ILE A 49 8.26 -5.34 -15.78
C ILE A 49 7.56 -6.71 -15.77
N ASN A 50 8.23 -7.72 -16.30
CA ASN A 50 7.82 -9.12 -16.17
C ASN A 50 7.95 -9.54 -14.70
N GLY A 51 6.82 -9.68 -14.02
CA GLY A 51 6.75 -10.14 -12.63
C GLY A 51 7.13 -9.05 -11.63
N LEU A 52 6.15 -8.55 -10.88
CA LEU A 52 6.38 -7.59 -9.79
C LEU A 52 6.91 -8.26 -8.51
N ASP A 53 7.35 -9.52 -8.60
CA ASP A 53 8.08 -10.20 -7.53
C ASP A 53 9.52 -9.68 -7.55
N GLY A 54 9.84 -8.77 -6.62
CA GLY A 54 11.21 -8.30 -6.42
C GLY A 54 11.62 -7.05 -7.20
N LEU A 55 10.67 -6.18 -7.58
CA LEU A 55 11.03 -4.92 -8.24
C LEU A 55 11.97 -4.09 -7.33
N PRO A 56 13.20 -3.73 -7.76
CA PRO A 56 14.12 -2.96 -6.95
C PRO A 56 13.53 -1.59 -6.59
N SER A 57 13.86 -1.10 -5.39
CA SER A 57 13.38 0.17 -4.81
C SER A 57 13.39 1.34 -5.81
N GLU A 58 14.42 1.38 -6.65
CA GLU A 58 14.67 2.44 -7.62
C GLU A 58 13.62 2.46 -8.73
N LYS A 59 13.26 1.29 -9.27
CA LYS A 59 12.21 1.19 -10.30
C LYS A 59 10.84 1.59 -9.76
N TRP A 60 10.51 1.21 -8.51
CA TRP A 60 9.29 1.68 -7.84
C TRP A 60 9.24 3.20 -7.72
N SER A 61 10.37 3.82 -7.33
CA SER A 61 10.44 5.27 -7.21
C SER A 61 10.31 5.99 -8.55
N GLN A 62 10.90 5.44 -9.62
CA GLN A 62 10.77 5.97 -10.97
C GLN A 62 9.33 5.92 -11.47
N LEU A 63 8.63 4.80 -11.29
CA LEU A 63 7.22 4.64 -11.68
C LEU A 63 6.31 5.64 -10.95
N LEU A 64 6.46 5.75 -9.63
CA LEU A 64 5.66 6.70 -8.85
C LEU A 64 5.97 8.14 -9.27
N ASN A 65 7.23 8.46 -9.55
CA ASN A 65 7.62 9.78 -10.04
C ASN A 65 6.98 10.07 -11.41
N GLU A 66 7.03 9.12 -12.35
CA GLU A 66 6.42 9.25 -13.68
C GLU A 66 4.91 9.50 -13.57
N LEU A 67 4.20 8.70 -12.78
CA LEU A 67 2.76 8.86 -12.55
C LEU A 67 2.45 10.21 -11.89
N CYS A 68 3.19 10.60 -10.85
CA CYS A 68 2.97 11.86 -10.13
C CYS A 68 3.30 13.11 -10.96
N ASN A 69 4.18 13.02 -11.95
CA ASN A 69 4.51 14.12 -12.87
C ASN A 69 3.49 14.30 -13.99
N THR A 70 2.51 13.40 -14.12
CA THR A 70 1.42 13.56 -15.07
C THR A 70 0.66 14.85 -14.78
N ARG A 71 0.49 15.70 -15.79
CA ARG A 71 -0.23 16.97 -15.62
C ARG A 71 -1.71 16.70 -15.38
N ILE A 72 -2.18 17.12 -14.21
CA ILE A 72 -3.59 17.06 -13.83
C ILE A 72 -4.18 18.46 -14.08
N PRO A 73 -5.14 18.63 -15.02
CA PRO A 73 -5.77 19.92 -15.25
C PRO A 73 -6.50 20.39 -14.00
N THR A 74 -6.11 21.53 -13.41
CA THR A 74 -6.70 22.02 -12.15
C THR A 74 -7.61 23.23 -12.33
N LEU A 75 -7.73 23.76 -13.55
CA LEU A 75 -8.55 24.93 -13.84
C LEU A 75 -10.04 24.56 -13.70
N PHE A 76 -10.75 25.24 -12.80
CA PHE A 76 -12.15 24.98 -12.46
C PHE A 76 -12.43 23.56 -11.95
N CYS A 77 -11.63 23.10 -10.97
CA CYS A 77 -11.77 21.78 -10.37
C CYS A 77 -13.12 21.62 -9.63
N PRO A 78 -14.01 20.71 -10.06
CA PRO A 78 -15.34 20.57 -9.46
C PRO A 78 -15.27 20.03 -8.02
N LYS A 79 -16.27 20.38 -7.20
CA LYS A 79 -16.31 20.03 -5.76
C LYS A 79 -16.07 18.53 -5.49
N ILE A 80 -16.59 17.66 -6.36
CA ILE A 80 -16.41 16.21 -6.23
C ILE A 80 -14.94 15.78 -6.38
N VAL A 81 -14.20 16.39 -7.30
CA VAL A 81 -12.77 16.10 -7.49
C VAL A 81 -12.00 16.53 -6.25
N LEU A 82 -12.30 17.71 -5.71
CA LEU A 82 -11.69 18.19 -4.45
C LEU A 82 -11.97 17.24 -3.27
N GLU A 83 -13.19 16.74 -3.16
CA GLU A 83 -13.57 15.80 -2.08
C GLU A 83 -12.76 14.50 -2.15
N VAL A 84 -12.57 13.94 -3.35
CA VAL A 84 -11.69 12.79 -3.59
C VAL A 84 -10.23 13.12 -3.25
N LEU A 85 -9.72 14.27 -3.73
CA LEU A 85 -8.34 14.70 -3.48
C LEU A 85 -8.03 14.86 -2.00
N VAL A 86 -8.97 15.37 -1.19
CA VAL A 86 -8.78 15.47 0.27
C VAL A 86 -8.57 14.09 0.89
N VAL A 87 -9.35 13.09 0.49
CA VAL A 87 -9.20 11.73 1.02
C VAL A 87 -7.88 11.11 0.55
N LEU A 88 -7.52 11.24 -0.73
CA LEU A 88 -6.26 10.73 -1.26
C LEU A 88 -5.03 11.36 -0.56
N ARG A 89 -5.07 12.68 -0.30
CA ARG A 89 -4.04 13.38 0.48
C ARG A 89 -3.97 12.87 1.92
N GLY A 90 -5.12 12.61 2.54
CA GLY A 90 -5.21 11.99 3.85
C GLY A 90 -4.49 10.65 3.89
N ILE A 91 -4.79 9.75 2.95
CA ILE A 91 -4.16 8.42 2.85
C ILE A 91 -2.65 8.58 2.67
N SER A 92 -2.20 9.44 1.76
CA SER A 92 -0.78 9.71 1.51
C SER A 92 -0.06 10.19 2.78
N SER A 93 -0.65 11.13 3.51
CA SER A 93 -0.11 11.62 4.78
C SER A 93 0.00 10.52 5.82
N GLN A 94 -1.00 9.64 5.95
CA GLN A 94 -0.90 8.50 6.87
C GLN A 94 0.16 7.49 6.43
N CYS A 95 0.26 7.17 5.14
CA CYS A 95 1.32 6.29 4.62
C CYS A 95 2.73 6.82 4.94
N GLN A 96 2.94 8.14 4.81
CA GLN A 96 4.18 8.80 5.21
C GLN A 96 4.44 8.63 6.72
N ARG A 97 3.43 8.91 7.57
CA ARG A 97 3.54 8.75 9.02
C ARG A 97 3.86 7.30 9.44
N VAL A 98 3.19 6.32 8.84
CA VAL A 98 3.52 4.89 9.08
C VAL A 98 4.96 4.63 8.71
N SER A 99 5.41 5.15 7.56
CA SER A 99 6.78 4.93 7.08
C SER A 99 7.82 5.52 8.02
N ASP A 100 7.66 6.78 8.42
CA ASP A 100 8.59 7.44 9.35
C ASP A 100 8.64 6.70 10.69
N GLN A 101 7.47 6.28 11.20
CA GLN A 101 7.36 5.56 12.46
C GLN A 101 8.01 4.18 12.41
N VAL A 102 7.80 3.42 11.33
CA VAL A 102 8.39 2.09 11.14
C VAL A 102 9.91 2.21 10.98
N ILE A 103 10.40 3.15 10.17
CA ILE A 103 11.84 3.40 9.99
C ILE A 103 12.50 3.75 11.33
N ALA A 104 11.94 4.72 12.06
CA ALA A 104 12.47 5.14 13.36
C ALA A 104 12.41 4.02 14.41
N SER A 105 11.43 3.12 14.31
CA SER A 105 11.32 1.95 15.20
C SER A 105 12.34 0.87 14.82
N LEU A 106 12.54 0.62 13.52
CA LEU A 106 13.50 -0.36 13.00
C LEU A 106 14.92 0.04 13.40
N GLN A 107 15.31 1.28 13.15
CA GLN A 107 16.63 1.81 13.49
C GLN A 107 16.91 1.71 15.00
N LEU A 108 15.96 2.12 15.84
CA LEU A 108 16.12 2.04 17.29
C LEU A 108 16.26 0.59 17.77
N ARG A 109 15.37 -0.31 17.33
CA ARG A 109 15.38 -1.70 17.77
C ARG A 109 16.62 -2.44 17.27
N HIS A 110 17.04 -2.17 16.04
CA HIS A 110 18.27 -2.71 15.49
C HIS A 110 19.50 -2.27 16.29
N ARG A 111 19.59 -0.98 16.62
CA ARG A 111 20.67 -0.48 17.48
C ARG A 111 20.69 -1.19 18.84
N GLN A 112 19.53 -1.31 19.49
CA GLN A 112 19.42 -2.01 20.78
C GLN A 112 19.75 -3.50 20.67
N TRP A 113 19.46 -4.12 19.52
CA TRP A 113 19.82 -5.51 19.24
C TRP A 113 21.34 -5.67 19.16
N VAL A 114 22.01 -4.84 18.35
CA VAL A 114 23.47 -4.86 18.16
C VAL A 114 24.21 -4.53 19.47
N GLU A 115 23.71 -3.59 20.26
CA GLU A 115 24.25 -3.25 21.58
C GLU A 115 23.90 -4.29 22.66
N HIS A 116 23.20 -5.38 22.30
CA HIS A 116 22.72 -6.43 23.22
C HIS A 116 21.87 -5.91 24.40
N THR A 117 21.26 -4.73 24.28
CA THR A 117 20.45 -4.09 25.33
C THR A 117 19.00 -4.55 25.36
N LEU A 118 18.56 -5.34 24.38
CA LEU A 118 17.20 -5.91 24.34
C LEU A 118 17.04 -7.09 25.29
N ARG A 119 16.04 -7.00 26.17
CA ARG A 119 15.57 -8.14 26.99
C ARG A 119 14.88 -9.19 26.12
N SER A 120 14.82 -10.44 26.57
CA SER A 120 14.22 -11.57 25.82
C SER A 120 12.83 -11.25 25.22
N ARG A 121 11.88 -10.70 26.00
CA ARG A 121 10.56 -10.28 25.47
C ARG A 121 10.65 -9.21 24.38
N GLN A 122 11.61 -8.29 24.50
CA GLN A 122 11.81 -7.23 23.50
C GLN A 122 12.46 -7.77 22.22
N ARG A 123 13.31 -8.79 22.34
CA ARG A 123 13.87 -9.53 21.21
C ARG A 123 12.75 -10.20 20.41
N GLN A 124 11.89 -10.99 21.06
CA GLN A 124 10.73 -11.62 20.42
C GLN A 124 9.81 -10.60 19.73
N ASN A 125 9.55 -9.45 20.38
CA ASN A 125 8.77 -8.37 19.76
C ASN A 125 9.45 -7.78 18.52
N TYR A 126 10.78 -7.65 18.53
CA TYR A 126 11.53 -7.17 17.38
C TYR A 126 11.47 -8.16 16.21
N VAL A 127 11.55 -9.46 16.47
CA VAL A 127 11.36 -10.50 15.43
C VAL A 127 9.98 -10.40 14.78
N ARG A 128 8.92 -10.30 15.60
CA ARG A 128 7.54 -10.13 15.10
C ARG A 128 7.38 -8.87 14.26
N MET A 129 8.01 -7.78 14.71
CA MET A 129 8.06 -6.53 13.96
C MET A 129 8.72 -6.72 12.59
N LEU A 130 9.91 -7.34 12.52
CA LEU A 130 10.61 -7.58 11.25
C LEU A 130 9.77 -8.42 10.28
N SER A 131 9.16 -9.51 10.77
CA SER A 131 8.27 -10.34 9.97
C SER A 131 7.07 -9.54 9.43
N SER A 132 6.43 -8.72 10.28
CA SER A 132 5.29 -7.88 9.89
C SER A 132 5.69 -6.79 8.90
N VAL A 133 6.87 -6.19 9.07
CA VAL A 133 7.45 -5.20 8.15
C VAL A 133 7.65 -5.80 6.75
N GLY A 134 8.07 -7.05 6.67
CA GLY A 134 8.20 -7.79 5.40
C GLY A 134 6.89 -7.87 4.61
N LEU A 135 5.74 -7.98 5.29
CA LEU A 135 4.42 -7.95 4.65
C LEU A 135 3.88 -6.53 4.42
N LEU A 136 4.03 -5.64 5.41
CA LEU A 136 3.46 -4.29 5.34
C LEU A 136 4.14 -3.42 4.28
N CYS A 137 5.43 -3.64 4.00
CA CYS A 137 6.17 -2.90 2.98
C CYS A 137 5.54 -3.03 1.58
N PRO A 138 5.35 -4.22 1.01
CA PRO A 138 4.72 -4.36 -0.32
C PRO A 138 3.27 -3.86 -0.34
N VAL A 139 2.54 -3.96 0.78
CA VAL A 139 1.17 -3.42 0.87
C VAL A 139 1.14 -1.90 0.80
N LEU A 140 2.05 -1.22 1.50
CA LEU A 140 2.15 0.23 1.39
C LEU A 140 2.57 0.65 -0.02
N SER A 141 3.50 -0.06 -0.65
CA SER A 141 3.85 0.19 -2.06
C SER A 141 2.64 0.03 -2.99
N LEU A 142 1.83 -1.01 -2.80
CA LEU A 142 0.59 -1.22 -3.54
C LEU A 142 -0.41 -0.07 -3.31
N ILE A 143 -0.57 0.41 -2.07
CA ILE A 143 -1.45 1.55 -1.76
C ILE A 143 -0.93 2.82 -2.43
N LEU A 144 0.37 3.09 -2.41
CA LEU A 144 0.96 4.24 -3.09
C LEU A 144 0.75 4.18 -4.61
N LEU A 145 0.88 2.99 -5.21
CA LEU A 145 0.59 2.80 -6.62
C LEU A 145 -0.89 3.08 -6.93
N LEU A 146 -1.81 2.53 -6.13
CA LEU A 146 -3.24 2.80 -6.23
C LEU A 146 -3.53 4.29 -6.14
N LEU A 147 -2.94 5.00 -5.17
CA LEU A 147 -3.09 6.45 -5.04
C LEU A 147 -2.61 7.18 -6.29
N ALA A 148 -1.46 6.80 -6.85
CA ALA A 148 -0.92 7.43 -8.05
C ALA A 148 -1.84 7.22 -9.27
N LEU A 149 -2.32 6.00 -9.50
CA LEU A 149 -3.26 5.69 -10.58
C LEU A 149 -4.58 6.45 -10.43
N GLU A 150 -5.15 6.46 -9.23
CA GLU A 150 -6.41 7.16 -8.95
C GLU A 150 -6.27 8.67 -9.05
N LEU A 151 -5.10 9.21 -8.68
CA LEU A 151 -4.80 10.64 -8.80
C LEU A 151 -4.70 11.07 -10.26
N VAL A 152 -4.03 10.28 -11.11
CA VAL A 152 -3.96 10.53 -12.56
C VAL A 152 -5.36 10.47 -13.20
N SER A 153 -6.21 9.56 -12.73
CA SER A 153 -7.58 9.38 -13.22
C SER A 153 -8.64 10.18 -12.45
N VAL A 154 -8.26 11.15 -11.62
CA VAL A 154 -9.19 11.80 -10.66
C VAL A 154 -10.40 12.45 -11.34
N HIS A 155 -10.21 12.99 -12.54
CA HIS A 155 -11.28 13.62 -13.33
C HIS A 155 -12.32 12.64 -13.87
N ALA A 156 -12.00 11.35 -13.95
CA ALA A 156 -12.95 10.32 -14.35
C ALA A 156 -14.12 10.16 -13.36
N VAL A 157 -14.00 10.73 -12.16
CA VAL A 157 -15.10 10.75 -11.16
C VAL A 157 -16.37 11.42 -11.70
N HIS A 158 -16.25 12.31 -12.68
CA HIS A 158 -17.39 12.92 -13.36
C HIS A 158 -18.28 11.91 -14.08
N GLY A 159 -17.68 10.85 -14.63
CA GLY A 159 -18.40 9.80 -15.33
C GLY A 159 -19.19 8.86 -14.42
N LYS A 160 -18.97 8.91 -13.10
CA LYS A 160 -19.73 8.11 -12.13
C LYS A 160 -21.07 8.76 -11.80
N ASP A 161 -22.10 7.94 -11.61
CA ASP A 161 -23.36 8.41 -11.05
C ASP A 161 -23.26 8.71 -9.53
N ALA A 162 -24.32 9.23 -8.92
CA ALA A 162 -24.31 9.60 -7.50
C ALA A 162 -24.06 8.40 -6.56
N GLN A 163 -24.61 7.23 -6.87
CA GLN A 163 -24.46 6.02 -6.07
C GLN A 163 -23.05 5.46 -6.18
N GLU A 164 -22.51 5.39 -7.41
CA GLU A 164 -21.15 4.96 -7.69
C GLU A 164 -20.11 5.87 -7.02
N ARG A 165 -20.33 7.19 -7.04
CA ARG A 165 -19.48 8.16 -6.33
C ARG A 165 -19.47 7.90 -4.83
N GLN A 166 -20.63 7.65 -4.23
CA GLN A 166 -20.71 7.33 -2.80
C GLN A 166 -19.99 6.02 -2.46
N GLN A 167 -20.15 4.98 -3.28
CA GLN A 167 -19.44 3.71 -3.10
C GLN A 167 -17.93 3.88 -3.20
N TYR A 168 -17.47 4.66 -4.18
CA TYR A 168 -16.06 4.99 -4.36
C TYR A 168 -15.48 5.78 -3.18
N LEU A 169 -16.17 6.82 -2.69
CA LEU A 169 -15.72 7.56 -1.52
C LEU A 169 -15.71 6.70 -0.25
N ARG A 170 -16.67 5.79 -0.07
CA ARG A 170 -16.65 4.82 1.04
C ARG A 170 -15.44 3.90 0.96
N PHE A 171 -15.08 3.45 -0.24
CA PHE A 171 -13.87 2.66 -0.47
C PHE A 171 -12.60 3.43 -0.11
N LEU A 172 -12.45 4.67 -0.57
CA LEU A 172 -11.29 5.50 -0.20
C LEU A 172 -11.21 5.76 1.31
N LYS A 173 -12.35 6.02 1.96
CA LYS A 173 -12.43 6.18 3.42
C LYS A 173 -12.04 4.91 4.17
N LEU A 174 -12.35 3.73 3.63
CA LEU A 174 -11.91 2.45 4.18
C LEU A 174 -10.37 2.33 4.12
N ILE A 175 -9.75 2.70 2.99
CA ILE A 175 -8.28 2.73 2.87
C ILE A 175 -7.68 3.75 3.86
N LEU A 176 -8.28 4.93 3.97
CA LEU A 176 -7.84 5.94 4.94
C LEU A 176 -7.87 5.40 6.36
N GLN A 177 -9.00 4.83 6.78
CA GLN A 177 -9.15 4.23 8.10
C GLN A 177 -8.13 3.10 8.34
N TYR A 178 -7.86 2.28 7.32
CA TYR A 178 -6.82 1.27 7.38
C TYR A 178 -5.45 1.89 7.68
N THR A 179 -5.05 2.93 6.93
CA THR A 179 -3.76 3.60 7.14
C THR A 179 -3.66 4.31 8.49
N GLU A 180 -4.75 4.90 9.00
CA GLU A 180 -4.81 5.47 10.36
C GLU A 180 -4.62 4.39 11.45
N ASN A 181 -5.27 3.23 11.26
CA ASN A 181 -5.10 2.09 12.15
C ASN A 181 -3.67 1.55 12.12
N LEU A 182 -3.02 1.52 10.95
CA LEU A 182 -1.60 1.15 10.86
C LEU A 182 -0.72 2.12 11.67
N VAL A 183 -0.95 3.44 11.59
CA VAL A 183 -0.22 4.41 12.43
C VAL A 183 -0.39 4.08 13.90
N ALA A 184 -1.62 3.81 14.34
CA ALA A 184 -1.88 3.47 15.72
C ALA A 184 -1.18 2.15 16.14
N TYR A 185 -1.26 1.10 15.33
CA TYR A 185 -0.79 -0.25 15.68
C TYR A 185 0.72 -0.40 15.63
N THR A 186 1.37 0.29 14.69
CA THR A 186 2.84 0.29 14.56
C THR A 186 3.51 1.26 15.54
N SER A 187 2.74 1.95 16.39
CA SER A 187 3.28 2.88 17.39
C SER A 187 4.06 2.14 18.47
N ARG A 188 5.08 2.80 19.03
CA ARG A 188 5.91 2.24 20.10
C ARG A 188 5.06 1.87 21.33
N GLN A 189 4.02 2.64 21.61
CA GLN A 189 3.14 2.39 22.76
C GLN A 189 2.25 1.17 22.56
N LYS A 190 1.63 1.01 21.38
CA LYS A 190 0.71 -0.11 21.12
C LYS A 190 1.44 -1.40 20.77
N ASN A 191 2.45 -1.33 19.89
CA ASN A 191 3.25 -2.48 19.45
C ASN A 191 2.39 -3.69 18.99
N LYS A 192 1.33 -3.42 18.21
CA LYS A 192 0.29 -4.37 17.76
C LYS A 192 0.55 -4.89 16.35
N TRP A 193 1.70 -5.51 16.16
CA TRP A 193 2.17 -5.96 14.83
C TRP A 193 1.31 -7.08 14.25
N ASN A 194 0.86 -8.04 15.07
CA ASN A 194 0.01 -9.14 14.62
C ASN A 194 -1.38 -8.63 14.18
N GLU A 195 -1.96 -7.69 14.92
CA GLU A 195 -3.23 -7.07 14.56
C GLU A 195 -3.11 -6.23 13.28
N ALA A 196 -1.95 -5.59 13.04
CA ALA A 196 -1.68 -4.91 11.78
C ALA A 196 -1.66 -5.88 10.59
N VAL A 197 -1.08 -7.07 10.76
CA VAL A 197 -1.09 -8.14 9.74
C VAL A 197 -2.51 -8.63 9.47
N SER A 198 -3.28 -8.94 10.53
CA SER A 198 -4.68 -9.38 10.38
C SER A 198 -5.55 -8.34 9.67
N LEU A 199 -5.41 -7.07 10.04
CA LEU A 199 -6.12 -5.96 9.41
C LEU A 199 -5.75 -5.83 7.92
N THR A 200 -4.49 -6.09 7.58
CA THR A 200 -3.96 -6.00 6.21
C THR A 200 -4.63 -6.98 5.26
N ARG A 201 -4.89 -8.20 5.72
CA ARG A 201 -5.63 -9.18 4.91
C ARG A 201 -7.02 -8.69 4.53
N ALA A 202 -7.73 -8.10 5.48
CA ALA A 202 -9.08 -7.58 5.25
C ALA A 202 -9.09 -6.43 4.23
N VAL A 203 -8.13 -5.50 4.31
CA VAL A 203 -8.05 -4.40 3.32
C VAL A 203 -7.69 -4.90 1.94
N LEU A 204 -6.76 -5.87 1.83
CA LEU A 204 -6.37 -6.44 0.54
C LEU A 204 -7.55 -7.12 -0.17
N LEU A 205 -8.38 -7.85 0.57
CA LEU A 205 -9.60 -8.45 0.00
C LEU A 205 -10.55 -7.37 -0.51
N ARG A 206 -10.71 -6.27 0.22
CA ARG A 206 -11.55 -5.13 -0.22
C ARG A 206 -11.00 -4.46 -1.47
N ILE A 207 -9.69 -4.25 -1.54
CA ILE A 207 -9.00 -3.70 -2.73
C ILE A 207 -9.22 -4.63 -3.93
N TRP A 208 -8.96 -5.93 -3.76
CA TRP A 208 -9.18 -6.93 -4.80
C TRP A 208 -10.62 -6.92 -5.31
N THR A 209 -11.61 -7.03 -4.42
CA THR A 209 -13.03 -7.02 -4.83
C THR A 209 -13.43 -5.74 -5.56
N PHE A 210 -12.89 -4.59 -5.15
CA PHE A 210 -13.20 -3.31 -5.79
C PHE A 210 -12.54 -3.19 -7.18
N SER A 211 -11.31 -3.70 -7.32
CA SER A 211 -10.58 -3.79 -8.58
C SER A 211 -11.27 -4.77 -9.55
N GLU A 212 -11.64 -5.97 -9.10
CA GLU A 212 -12.32 -6.99 -9.90
C GLU A 212 -13.66 -6.50 -10.46
N LYS A 213 -14.41 -5.71 -9.68
CA LYS A 213 -15.68 -5.09 -10.10
C LYS A 213 -15.51 -3.88 -11.03
N LYS A 214 -14.28 -3.55 -11.41
CA LYS A 214 -13.92 -2.39 -12.24
C LYS A 214 -14.41 -1.05 -11.70
N GLN A 215 -14.42 -0.88 -10.36
CA GLN A 215 -15.03 0.29 -9.72
C GLN A 215 -14.06 1.46 -9.49
N MET A 216 -12.75 1.27 -9.74
CA MET A 216 -11.71 2.29 -9.60
C MET A 216 -11.81 3.36 -10.69
N LEU A 217 -11.24 4.56 -10.47
CA LEU A 217 -11.28 5.63 -11.47
C LEU A 217 -10.43 5.30 -12.69
N ILE A 218 -9.29 4.62 -12.50
CA ILE A 218 -8.41 4.18 -13.59
C ILE A 218 -9.11 3.26 -14.60
N HIS A 219 -10.16 2.56 -14.17
CA HIS A 219 -10.96 1.69 -15.05
C HIS A 219 -11.86 2.48 -16.00
N LEU A 220 -12.28 3.68 -15.61
CA LEU A 220 -13.14 4.54 -16.41
C LEU A 220 -12.38 5.25 -17.54
N THR A 221 -11.11 5.60 -17.32
CA THR A 221 -10.28 6.29 -18.33
C THR A 221 -9.90 5.40 -19.52
N LYS A 222 -9.93 4.07 -19.37
CA LYS A 222 -9.65 3.13 -20.47
C LYS A 222 -10.87 2.91 -21.37
N ASN A 223 -12.08 3.11 -20.85
CA ASN A 223 -13.31 2.96 -21.64
C ASN A 223 -13.56 4.17 -22.55
N THR A 224 -13.15 5.37 -22.14
CA THR A 224 -13.29 6.59 -22.97
C THR A 224 -12.41 6.55 -24.22
N ASN A 225 -11.17 6.03 -24.11
CA ASN A 225 -10.25 5.93 -25.26
C ASN A 225 -10.68 4.92 -26.33
N LYS A 226 -11.71 4.10 -26.08
CA LYS A 226 -12.29 3.20 -27.09
C LYS A 226 -13.49 3.80 -27.84
N VAL A 227 -14.04 4.91 -27.35
CA VAL A 227 -15.23 5.55 -27.95
C VAL A 227 -14.83 6.59 -29.01
N ASP A 228 -13.61 7.13 -28.96
CA ASP A 228 -13.14 8.18 -29.85
C ASP A 228 -12.45 7.68 -31.15
N THR A 229 -12.68 6.42 -31.55
CA THR A 229 -12.20 5.87 -32.84
C THR A 229 -13.35 5.42 -33.76
N GLY A 230 -14.53 6.04 -33.63
CA GLY A 230 -15.68 5.83 -34.52
C GLY A 230 -15.86 6.95 -35.52
#